data_AF-A0A7C5YGS4-F1
#
_entry.id   AF-A0A7C5YGS4-F1
#
_cell.length_a   1.000
_cell.length_b   1.000
_cell.length_c   1.000
_cell.angle_alpha   90.00
_cell.angle_beta   90.00
_cell.angle_gamma   90.00
#
_symmetry.space_group_name_H-M   'P 1'
#
loop_
_entity.id
_entity.type
_entity.pdbx_description
1 polymer ?
#
loop_
_entity_poly.entity_id
_entity_poly.type
_entity_poly.pdbx_seq_one_letter_code
_entity_poly.pdbx_strand_id
1 'polypeptide(L)'
;MQISWRVQFLEPVMVLVWRELRIRYKRTVLGFFWSLVPPVAQAFIWLIVVEKIFRYDIPNYSAYLLCSAFAWQFVQNALLDGCSVMLFHMPLVKAFPMRREILPV
;
A
#
# COMPACT_ATOMS: atom_id res chain seq x y z
N MET A 1 -10.93 -5.02 -36.92
CA MET A 1 -11.05 -5.66 -35.59
C MET A 1 -11.08 -4.54 -34.54
N GLN A 2 -12.28 -4.08 -34.16
CA GLN A 2 -12.45 -2.97 -33.22
C GLN A 2 -12.12 -3.46 -31.82
N ILE A 3 -10.89 -3.20 -31.37
CA ILE A 3 -10.49 -3.49 -30.00
C ILE A 3 -11.23 -2.51 -29.09
N SER A 4 -12.23 -3.05 -28.39
CA SER A 4 -12.97 -2.36 -27.34
C SER A 4 -11.98 -1.81 -26.32
N TRP A 5 -12.12 -0.53 -25.96
CA TRP A 5 -11.24 0.19 -25.03
C TRP A 5 -10.99 -0.58 -23.74
N ARG A 6 -11.97 -1.37 -23.28
CA ARG A 6 -11.86 -2.24 -22.10
C ARG A 6 -10.67 -3.20 -22.16
N VAL A 7 -10.38 -3.78 -23.32
CA VAL A 7 -9.33 -4.80 -23.48
C VAL A 7 -7.94 -4.17 -23.50
N GLN A 8 -7.80 -2.98 -24.09
CA GLN A 8 -6.54 -2.23 -24.14
C GLN A 8 -6.08 -1.71 -22.77
N PHE A 9 -7.00 -1.45 -21.84
CA PHE A 9 -6.66 -0.93 -20.51
C PHE A 9 -6.63 -2.01 -19.43
N LEU A 10 -7.63 -2.89 -19.36
CA LEU A 10 -7.78 -3.81 -18.22
C LEU A 10 -6.78 -4.96 -18.24
N GLU A 11 -6.49 -5.53 -19.41
CA GLU A 11 -5.56 -6.66 -19.51
C GLU A 11 -4.13 -6.29 -19.10
N PRO A 12 -3.51 -5.22 -19.64
CA PRO A 12 -2.16 -4.84 -19.21
C PRO A 12 -2.10 -4.43 -17.74
N VAL A 13 -3.11 -3.73 -17.21
CA VAL A 13 -3.17 -3.39 -15.78
C VAL A 13 -3.19 -4.65 -14.92
N MET A 14 -4.05 -5.62 -15.25
CA MET A 14 -4.12 -6.89 -14.50
C MET A 14 -2.78 -7.63 -14.56
N VAL A 15 -2.13 -7.73 -15.72
CA VAL A 15 -0.84 -8.42 -15.87
C VAL A 15 0.25 -7.72 -15.06
N LEU A 16 0.29 -6.38 -15.07
CA LEU A 16 1.25 -5.59 -14.30
C LEU A 16 1.01 -5.72 -12.80
N VAL A 17 -0.25 -5.65 -12.34
CA VAL A 17 -0.64 -5.86 -10.94
C VAL A 17 -0.26 -7.27 -10.48
N TRP A 18 -0.59 -8.29 -11.27
CA TRP A 18 -0.20 -9.67 -10.96
C TRP A 18 1.32 -9.85 -10.87
N ARG A 19 2.07 -9.17 -11.73
CA ARG A 19 3.53 -9.17 -11.68
C ARG A 19 4.04 -8.47 -10.42
N GLU A 20 3.52 -7.30 -10.08
CA GLU A 20 3.90 -6.55 -8.88
C GLU A 20 3.60 -7.33 -7.61
N LEU A 21 2.41 -7.91 -7.50
CA LEU A 21 2.05 -8.81 -6.41
C LEU A 21 3.01 -10.00 -6.38
N ARG A 22 3.27 -10.63 -7.52
CA ARG A 22 4.20 -11.76 -7.58
C ARG A 22 5.62 -11.36 -7.19
N ILE A 23 6.08 -10.15 -7.47
CA ILE A 23 7.41 -9.65 -7.07
C ILE A 23 7.44 -9.33 -5.58
N ARG A 24 6.45 -8.58 -5.06
CA ARG A 24 6.33 -8.23 -3.63
C ARG A 24 6.18 -9.50 -2.76
N TYR A 25 5.48 -10.52 -3.25
CA TYR A 25 5.17 -11.74 -2.48
C TYR A 25 6.00 -12.99 -2.86
N LYS A 26 6.84 -12.96 -3.91
CA LYS A 26 7.65 -14.15 -4.33
C LYS A 26 8.67 -14.62 -3.32
N ARG A 27 9.09 -13.75 -2.38
CA ARG A 27 10.25 -14.03 -1.52
C ARG A 27 9.95 -14.32 -0.06
N THR A 28 8.74 -14.14 0.46
CA THR A 28 8.54 -14.35 1.89
C THR A 28 7.09 -14.64 2.27
N VAL A 29 6.85 -15.86 2.78
CA VAL A 29 5.74 -16.16 3.71
C VAL A 29 5.81 -15.23 4.95
N LEU A 30 7.01 -14.74 5.31
CA LEU A 30 7.26 -13.71 6.32
C LEU A 30 7.02 -12.24 5.85
N GLY A 31 6.72 -11.99 4.57
CA GLY A 31 6.67 -10.65 3.98
C GLY A 31 5.35 -9.95 4.28
N PHE A 32 4.26 -10.71 4.22
CA PHE A 32 2.95 -10.26 4.70
C PHE A 32 2.98 -9.89 6.18
N PHE A 33 3.67 -10.70 7.00
CA PHE A 33 3.89 -10.38 8.41
C PHE A 33 4.76 -9.12 8.59
N TRP A 34 5.79 -8.93 7.77
CA TRP A 34 6.64 -7.72 7.82
C TRP A 34 5.89 -6.42 7.54
N SER A 35 4.87 -6.43 6.68
CA SER A 35 4.02 -5.24 6.45
C SER A 35 3.09 -4.94 7.64
N LEU A 36 2.79 -5.92 8.49
CA LEU A 36 1.95 -5.78 9.67
C LEU A 36 2.75 -5.39 10.93
N VAL A 37 4.06 -5.62 10.96
CA VAL A 37 4.92 -5.25 12.10
C VAL A 37 4.88 -3.74 12.39
N PRO A 38 5.03 -2.82 11.41
CA PRO A 38 4.98 -1.39 11.67
C PRO A 38 3.66 -0.92 12.30
N PRO A 39 2.46 -1.25 11.75
CA PRO A 39 1.21 -0.81 12.36
C PRO A 39 0.94 -1.46 13.73
N VAL A 40 1.36 -2.71 13.98
CA VAL A 40 1.22 -3.36 15.29
C VAL A 40 2.16 -2.75 16.33
N ALA A 41 3.39 -2.40 15.95
CA ALA A 41 4.31 -1.70 16.85
C ALA A 41 3.80 -0.29 17.16
N GLN A 42 3.32 0.44 16.14
CA GLN A 42 2.73 1.78 16.29
C GLN A 42 1.50 1.75 17.22
N ALA A 43 0.63 0.76 17.03
CA ALA A 43 -0.50 0.45 17.89
C ALA A 43 -0.09 0.27 19.36
N PHE A 44 0.92 -0.56 19.61
CA PHE A 44 1.42 -0.85 20.94
C PHE A 44 2.00 0.39 21.63
N ILE A 45 2.73 1.23 20.89
CA ILE A 45 3.27 2.49 21.40
C ILE A 45 2.13 3.44 21.79
N TRP A 46 1.12 3.61 20.93
CA TRP A 46 -0.03 4.48 21.22
C TRP A 46 -0.85 4.01 22.42
N LEU A 47 -1.04 2.70 22.57
CA LEU A 47 -1.68 2.11 23.75
C LEU A 47 -0.97 2.52 25.04
N ILE A 48 0.35 2.33 25.09
CA ILE A 48 1.17 2.66 26.27
C ILE A 48 1.16 4.17 26.54
N VAL A 49 1.24 5.00 25.50
CA VAL A 49 1.26 6.46 25.62
C VAL A 49 -0.06 6.97 26.19
N VAL A 50 -1.20 6.49 25.70
CA VAL A 50 -2.53 6.91 26.20
C VAL A 50 -2.72 6.50 27.66
N GLU A 51 -2.43 5.24 27.98
CA GLU A 51 -2.64 4.72 29.34
C GLU A 51 -1.76 5.45 30.36
N LYS A 52 -0.49 5.72 30.01
CA LYS A 52 0.52 6.22 30.95
C LYS A 52 0.56 7.75 31.07
N ILE A 53 0.30 8.48 29.98
CA ILE A 53 0.38 9.95 29.96
C ILE A 53 -0.99 10.60 30.13
N PHE A 54 -2.01 10.09 29.44
CA PHE A 54 -3.30 10.77 29.38
C PHE A 54 -4.25 10.38 30.53
N ARG A 55 -4.08 9.20 31.16
CA ARG A 55 -4.91 8.72 32.30
C ARG A 55 -6.42 8.94 32.09
N TYR A 56 -6.87 8.88 30.83
CA TYR A 56 -8.26 9.11 30.47
C TYR A 56 -9.03 7.79 30.59
N ASP A 57 -10.06 7.77 31.45
CA ASP A 57 -10.98 6.64 31.64
C ASP A 57 -12.04 6.61 30.51
N ILE A 58 -11.61 6.77 29.25
CA ILE A 58 -12.51 6.73 28.10
C ILE A 58 -12.60 5.29 27.62
N PRO A 59 -13.76 4.62 27.70
CA PRO A 59 -13.91 3.28 27.19
C PRO A 59 -13.61 3.24 25.68
N ASN A 60 -12.78 2.29 25.26
CA ASN A 60 -12.42 2.02 23.86
C ASN A 60 -11.62 3.10 23.11
N TYR A 61 -10.99 4.07 23.77
CA TYR A 61 -10.17 5.10 23.09
C TYR A 61 -9.05 4.50 22.21
N SER A 62 -8.48 3.39 22.67
CA SER A 62 -7.51 2.57 21.94
C SER A 62 -7.99 2.16 20.54
N ALA A 63 -9.24 1.71 20.40
CA ALA A 63 -9.77 1.26 19.11
C ALA A 63 -9.92 2.42 18.10
N TYR A 64 -10.28 3.61 18.57
CA TYR A 64 -10.37 4.81 17.73
C TYR A 64 -9.01 5.25 17.21
N LEU A 65 -7.98 5.25 18.07
CA LEU A 65 -6.62 5.57 17.66
C LEU A 65 -6.06 4.56 16.67
N LEU A 66 -6.31 3.27 16.89
CA LEU A 66 -5.86 2.21 15.98
C LEU A 66 -6.49 2.37 14.59
N CYS A 67 -7.80 2.63 14.52
CA CYS A 67 -8.49 2.83 13.25
C CYS A 67 -7.95 4.05 12.49
N SER A 68 -7.81 5.18 13.19
CA SER A 68 -7.27 6.42 12.60
C SER A 68 -5.81 6.25 12.13
N ALA A 69 -4.96 5.66 12.98
CA ALA A 69 -3.56 5.44 12.66
C ALA A 69 -3.39 4.47 11.48
N PHE A 70 -4.19 3.41 11.41
CA PHE A 70 -4.16 2.47 10.30
C PHE A 70 -4.56 3.13 8.98
N ALA A 71 -5.66 3.89 8.98
CA ALA A 71 -6.12 4.63 7.81
C ALA A 71 -5.06 5.64 7.33
N TRP A 72 -4.47 6.39 8.26
CA TRP A 72 -3.39 7.32 7.94
C TRP A 72 -2.16 6.63 7.38
N GLN A 73 -1.74 5.52 7.98
CA GLN A 73 -0.57 4.76 7.53
C GLN A 73 -0.78 4.20 6.12
N PHE A 74 -1.98 3.70 5.81
CA PHE A 74 -2.34 3.25 4.48
C PHE A 74 -2.22 4.38 3.45
N VAL A 75 -2.78 5.56 3.75
CA VAL A 75 -2.72 6.74 2.88
C VAL A 75 -1.27 7.20 2.67
N GLN A 76 -0.48 7.25 3.74
CA GLN A 76 0.92 7.65 3.67
C GLN A 76 1.73 6.70 2.78
N ASN A 77 1.57 5.39 2.95
CA ASN A 77 2.26 4.40 2.12
C ASN A 77 1.84 4.50 0.64
N ALA A 78 0.54 4.63 0.37
CA ALA A 78 0.05 4.76 -1.01
C ALA A 78 0.56 6.03 -1.71
N LEU A 79 0.67 7.15 -0.98
CA LEU A 79 1.23 8.40 -1.50
C LEU A 79 2.72 8.26 -1.83
N LEU A 80 3.51 7.68 -0.92
CA LEU A 80 4.95 7.51 -1.11
C LEU A 80 5.26 6.52 -2.24
N ASP A 81 4.56 5.39 -2.29
CA ASP A 81 4.67 4.42 -3.38
C ASP A 81 4.27 5.09 -4.72
N GLY A 82 3.21 5.90 -4.73
CA GLY A 82 2.77 6.65 -5.90
C GLY A 82 3.80 7.64 -6.43
N CYS A 83 4.46 8.40 -5.55
CA CYS A 83 5.53 9.34 -5.95
C CYS A 83 6.74 8.63 -6.56
N SER A 84 7.04 7.42 -6.12
CA SER A 84 8.22 6.66 -6.57
C SER A 84 7.95 5.76 -7.78
N VAL A 85 6.67 5.53 -8.13
CA VAL A 85 6.24 4.59 -9.18
C VAL A 85 6.90 4.88 -10.53
N MET A 86 7.04 6.16 -10.88
CA MET A 86 7.57 6.59 -12.18
C MET A 86 9.08 6.35 -12.29
N LEU A 87 9.81 6.44 -11.17
CA LEU A 87 11.24 6.16 -11.11
C LEU A 87 11.49 4.65 -11.21
N PHE A 88 10.74 3.84 -10.47
CA PHE A 88 10.89 2.38 -10.47
C PHE A 88 10.48 1.74 -11.81
N HIS A 89 9.45 2.27 -12.47
CA HIS A 89 8.94 1.71 -13.72
C HIS A 89 9.48 2.39 -15.00
N MET A 90 10.43 3.32 -14.87
CA MET A 90 11.04 4.01 -16.02
C MET A 90 11.57 3.07 -17.13
N PRO A 91 12.20 1.91 -16.82
CA PRO A 91 12.65 0.97 -17.86
C PRO A 91 11.50 0.37 -18.67
N LEU A 92 10.34 0.14 -18.03
CA LEU A 92 9.14 -0.41 -18.70
C LEU A 92 8.50 0.61 -19.63
N VAL A 93 8.44 1.87 -19.20
CA VAL A 93 7.90 2.98 -20.01
C VAL A 93 8.74 3.23 -21.28
N LYS A 94 10.05 3.00 -21.21
CA LYS A 94 10.96 3.16 -22.37
C LYS A 94 10.94 1.95 -23.32
N ALA A 95 10.67 0.75 -22.80
CA ALA A 95 10.72 -0.48 -23.58
C ALA A 95 9.45 -0.72 -24.43
N PHE A 96 8.30 -0.25 -23.97
CA PHE A 96 7.03 -0.44 -24.68
C PHE A 96 6.24 0.88 -24.75
N PRO A 97 5.67 1.25 -25.92
CA PRO A 97 4.81 2.41 -26.03
C PRO A 97 3.47 2.15 -25.31
N MET A 98 3.39 2.56 -24.05
CA MET A 98 2.20 2.49 -23.19
C MET A 98 1.68 3.88 -22.84
N ARG A 99 0.38 3.97 -22.54
CA ARG A 99 -0.20 5.13 -21.85
C ARG A 99 0.38 5.20 -20.44
N ARG A 100 0.69 6.39 -19.95
CA ARG A 100 1.38 6.55 -18.65
C ARG A 100 0.46 6.32 -17.45
N GLU A 101 -0.86 6.36 -17.69
CA GLU A 101 -1.90 6.20 -16.66
C GLU A 101 -2.01 4.77 -16.09
N ILE A 102 -1.43 3.75 -16.73
CA ILE A 102 -1.60 2.34 -16.33
C ILE A 102 -0.46 1.81 -15.46
N LEU A 103 0.42 2.68 -14.97
CA LEU A 103 1.48 2.29 -14.04
C LEU A 103 0.86 1.91 -12.68
N PRO A 104 1.05 0.66 -12.22
CA PRO A 104 0.53 0.23 -10.93
C PRO A 104 1.36 0.83 -9.78
N VAL A 105 0.67 1.35 -8.77
CA VAL A 105 1.23 1.77 -7.47
C VAL A 105 1.24 0.58 -6.51
#